data_AF-A0A4S1G2M7-F1
#
_entry.id   AF-A0A4S1G2M7-F1
#
_cell.length_a   1.000
_cell.length_b   1.000
_cell.length_c   1.000
_cell.angle_alpha   90.00
_cell.angle_beta   90.00
_cell.angle_gamma   90.00
#
_symmetry.space_group_name_H-M   'P 1'
#
loop_
_entity.id
_entity.type
_entity.pdbx_description
1 polymer ?
#
loop_
_entity_poly.entity_id
_entity_poly.type
_entity_poly.pdbx_seq_one_letter_code
_entity_poly.pdbx_strand_id
1 'polypeptide(L)'
;GVGPSALLGGLGIPVVHANDNVGANLQDHVGINYTFKGKLPTLNQILRPWWGKLLVGMQYILLRSGPLSLSMNNAGGFFRTDPSMTRPNMQLYFQAFSTVIPKSGERPILTPDPWPGFSIGL
;
A
#
# COMPACT_ATOMS: atom_id res chain seq x y z
N GLY A 1 -28.47 -16.21 1.78
CA GLY A 1 -29.12 -17.33 2.47
C GLY A 1 -28.20 -18.15 3.36
N VAL A 2 -26.87 -18.07 3.23
CA VAL A 2 -25.95 -18.72 4.19
C VAL A 2 -25.30 -17.63 5.05
N GLY A 3 -25.43 -17.69 6.37
CA GLY A 3 -24.91 -16.68 7.29
C GLY A 3 -25.68 -16.57 8.61
N PRO A 4 -25.47 -15.50 9.40
CA PRO A 4 -26.14 -15.33 10.69
C PRO A 4 -27.66 -15.20 10.50
N SER A 5 -28.44 -16.14 11.06
CA SER A 5 -29.88 -16.24 10.79
C SER A 5 -30.66 -14.99 11.19
N ALA A 6 -30.30 -14.36 12.31
CA ALA A 6 -30.96 -13.13 12.77
C ALA A 6 -30.73 -11.95 11.80
N LEU A 7 -29.51 -11.79 11.31
CA LEU A 7 -29.18 -10.76 10.32
C LEU A 7 -29.89 -11.01 8.99
N LEU A 8 -29.83 -12.24 8.48
CA LEU A 8 -30.49 -12.62 7.22
C LEU A 8 -32.02 -12.43 7.31
N GLY A 9 -32.62 -12.86 8.42
CA GLY A 9 -34.05 -12.67 8.68
C GLY A 9 -34.45 -11.20 8.78
N GLY A 10 -33.66 -10.37 9.46
CA GLY A 10 -33.88 -8.93 9.56
C GLY A 10 -33.82 -8.20 8.21
N LEU A 11 -33.11 -8.77 7.23
CA LEU A 11 -33.01 -8.25 5.86
C LEU A 11 -34.01 -8.88 4.88
N GLY A 12 -34.90 -9.77 5.35
CA GLY A 12 -35.88 -10.46 4.51
C GLY A 12 -35.27 -11.51 3.57
N ILE A 13 -34.06 -11.98 3.85
CA ILE A 13 -33.34 -12.95 3.02
C ILE A 13 -33.64 -14.37 3.53
N PRO A 14 -34.19 -15.28 2.69
CA PRO A 14 -34.41 -16.67 3.08
C PRO A 14 -33.12 -17.35 3.55
N VAL A 15 -33.18 -18.01 4.72
CA VAL A 15 -32.06 -18.75 5.29
C VAL A 15 -32.03 -20.16 4.67
N VAL A 16 -30.95 -20.44 3.94
CA VAL A 16 -30.61 -21.77 3.39
C VAL A 16 -29.77 -22.54 4.42
N HIS A 17 -28.84 -21.87 5.11
CA HIS A 17 -28.02 -22.48 6.16
C HIS A 17 -27.57 -21.43 7.19
N ALA A 18 -27.84 -21.70 8.47
CA ALA A 18 -27.43 -20.84 9.57
C ALA A 18 -25.93 -21.03 9.88
N ASN A 19 -25.13 -19.97 9.76
CA ASN A 19 -23.72 -19.99 10.13
C ASN A 19 -23.24 -18.60 10.54
N ASP A 20 -23.02 -18.41 11.84
CA ASP A 20 -22.64 -17.12 12.42
C ASP A 20 -21.20 -16.70 12.07
N ASN A 21 -20.38 -17.60 11.52
CA ASN A 21 -19.01 -17.29 11.12
C ASN A 21 -18.91 -16.58 9.77
N VAL A 22 -19.98 -16.59 8.96
CA VAL A 22 -19.96 -15.96 7.63
C VAL A 22 -19.91 -14.45 7.79
N GLY A 23 -18.80 -13.85 7.33
CA GLY A 23 -18.52 -12.42 7.49
C GLY A 23 -17.92 -12.04 8.85
N ALA A 24 -17.76 -13.00 9.77
CA ALA A 24 -17.02 -12.82 11.01
C ALA A 24 -15.52 -13.02 10.79
N ASN A 25 -14.72 -12.71 11.83
CA ASN A 25 -13.27 -12.96 11.85
C ASN A 25 -12.49 -12.28 10.70
N LEU A 26 -12.98 -11.15 10.19
CA LEU A 26 -12.20 -10.31 9.29
C LEU A 26 -10.92 -9.88 10.02
N GLN A 27 -9.78 -10.23 9.44
CA GLN A 27 -8.47 -9.80 9.89
C GLN A 27 -7.82 -9.01 8.76
N ASP A 28 -7.23 -7.89 9.14
CA ASP A 28 -6.45 -7.04 8.24
C ASP A 28 -5.20 -6.57 8.98
N HIS A 29 -4.23 -6.07 8.23
CA HIS A 29 -3.02 -5.48 8.79
C HIS A 29 -3.18 -3.97 8.82
N VAL A 30 -3.13 -3.40 10.02
CA VAL A 30 -3.11 -1.95 10.18
C VAL A 30 -1.73 -1.45 9.80
N GLY A 31 -1.66 -0.67 8.73
CA GLY A 31 -0.41 -0.10 8.24
C GLY A 31 -0.18 1.33 8.73
N ILE A 32 1.08 1.69 8.97
CA ILE A 32 1.52 3.06 9.20
C ILE A 32 2.64 3.41 8.22
N ASN A 33 2.68 4.66 7.75
CA ASN A 33 3.70 5.12 6.82
C ASN A 33 4.43 6.34 7.36
N TYR A 34 5.75 6.29 7.30
CA TYR A 34 6.65 7.38 7.63
C TYR A 34 7.35 7.86 6.38
N THR A 35 7.27 9.15 6.10
CA THR A 35 7.90 9.76 4.93
C THR A 35 9.10 10.59 5.35
N PHE A 36 10.23 10.43 4.65
CA PHE A 36 11.49 11.09 4.97
C PHE A 36 12.10 11.78 3.75
N LYS A 37 12.74 12.92 3.98
CA LYS A 37 13.57 13.59 2.98
C LYS A 37 14.98 12.99 2.96
N GLY A 38 15.37 12.42 1.84
CA GLY A 38 16.69 11.89 1.56
C GLY A 38 17.71 12.96 1.17
N LYS A 39 19.00 12.60 1.26
CA LYS A 39 20.13 13.40 0.78
C LYS A 39 20.55 13.07 -0.66
N LEU A 40 20.08 11.94 -1.18
CA LEU A 40 20.37 11.45 -2.53
C LEU A 40 19.09 11.46 -3.38
N PRO A 41 19.18 11.58 -4.72
CA PRO A 41 18.02 11.49 -5.60
C PRO A 41 17.23 10.19 -5.43
N THR A 42 15.90 10.30 -5.50
CA THR A 42 14.97 9.17 -5.46
C THR A 42 14.12 9.14 -6.75
N LEU A 43 13.15 8.21 -6.84
CA LEU A 43 12.23 8.15 -7.99
C LEU A 43 11.44 9.46 -8.17
N ASN A 44 11.34 10.29 -7.12
CA ASN A 44 10.72 11.60 -7.19
C ASN A 44 11.37 12.52 -8.23
N GLN A 45 12.71 12.53 -8.33
CA GLN A 45 13.40 13.40 -9.29
C GLN A 45 13.16 12.97 -10.74
N ILE A 46 12.93 11.67 -10.95
CA ILE A 46 12.65 11.10 -12.28
C ILE A 46 11.17 11.32 -12.64
N LEU A 47 10.25 11.08 -11.71
CA LEU A 47 8.81 11.02 -12.00
C LEU A 47 8.07 12.33 -11.76
N ARG A 48 8.67 13.33 -11.10
CA ARG A 48 8.02 14.62 -10.87
C ARG A 48 7.75 15.41 -12.15
N PRO A 49 8.74 15.66 -13.03
CA PRO A 49 8.47 16.38 -14.27
C PRO A 49 7.60 15.55 -15.21
N TRP A 50 6.67 16.19 -15.93
CA TRP A 50 5.76 15.49 -16.86
C TRP A 50 6.53 14.76 -17.98
N TRP A 51 7.62 15.35 -18.47
CA TRP A 51 8.47 14.71 -19.49
C TRP A 51 9.18 13.48 -18.93
N GLY A 52 9.48 13.44 -17.63
CA GLY A 52 10.12 12.31 -16.98
C GLY A 52 9.21 11.09 -16.98
N LYS A 53 7.92 11.31 -16.72
CA LYS A 53 6.88 10.29 -16.85
C LYS A 53 6.77 9.78 -18.30
N LEU A 54 6.86 10.67 -19.29
CA LEU A 54 6.84 10.28 -20.70
C LEU A 54 8.06 9.41 -21.06
N LEU A 55 9.28 9.81 -20.67
CA LEU A 55 10.50 9.05 -20.92
C LEU A 55 10.45 7.65 -20.29
N VAL A 56 10.04 7.57 -19.03
CA VAL A 56 9.87 6.31 -18.32
C VAL A 56 8.79 5.43 -18.98
N GLY A 57 7.69 6.03 -19.44
CA GLY A 57 6.64 5.33 -20.19
C GLY A 57 7.17 4.74 -21.50
N MET A 58 7.91 5.51 -22.27
CA MET A 58 8.54 5.05 -23.51
C MET A 58 9.56 3.94 -23.25
N GLN A 59 10.41 4.09 -22.23
CA GLN A 59 11.38 3.06 -21.85
C GLN A 59 10.68 1.74 -21.54
N TYR A 60 9.58 1.77 -20.78
CA TYR A 60 8.84 0.56 -20.45
C TYR A 60 8.19 -0.08 -21.68
N ILE A 61 7.56 0.71 -22.56
CA ILE A 61 6.90 0.18 -23.77
C ILE A 61 7.92 -0.49 -24.69
N LEU A 62 9.06 0.17 -24.92
CA LEU A 62 10.07 -0.26 -25.89
C LEU A 62 10.99 -1.36 -25.35
N LEU A 63 11.39 -1.26 -24.08
CA LEU A 63 12.44 -2.09 -23.51
C LEU A 63 11.97 -2.96 -22.35
N ARG A 64 10.71 -2.84 -21.92
CA ARG A 64 10.13 -3.55 -20.76
C ARG A 64 10.99 -3.42 -19.50
N SER A 65 11.62 -2.25 -19.35
CA SER A 65 12.55 -1.94 -18.26
C SER A 65 12.29 -0.54 -17.68
N GLY A 66 13.04 -0.18 -16.64
CA GLY A 66 12.99 1.13 -16.00
C GLY A 66 11.98 1.21 -14.86
N PRO A 67 11.71 2.43 -14.33
CA PRO A 67 10.92 2.59 -13.09
C PRO A 67 9.53 1.96 -13.10
N LEU A 68 8.84 1.89 -14.24
CA LEU A 68 7.52 1.24 -14.34
C LEU A 68 7.57 -0.28 -14.32
N SER A 69 8.77 -0.88 -14.43
CA SER A 69 8.97 -2.32 -14.23
C SER A 69 9.34 -2.69 -12.78
N LEU A 70 9.48 -1.69 -11.90
CA LEU A 70 9.84 -1.90 -10.49
C LEU A 70 8.60 -2.03 -9.61
N SER A 71 8.68 -2.87 -8.58
CA SER A 71 7.72 -2.85 -7.48
C SER A 71 7.77 -1.52 -6.75
N MET A 72 6.63 -1.08 -6.21
CA MET A 72 6.56 0.09 -5.34
C MET A 72 7.41 -0.10 -4.08
N ASN A 73 7.41 -1.32 -3.53
CA ASN A 73 8.23 -1.69 -2.38
C ASN A 73 9.56 -2.24 -2.90
N ASN A 74 10.61 -1.44 -2.78
CA ASN A 74 11.94 -1.75 -3.31
C ASN A 74 12.78 -2.60 -2.35
N ALA A 75 12.49 -2.51 -1.05
CA ALA A 75 13.09 -3.33 -0.02
C ALA A 75 12.08 -3.56 1.11
N GLY A 76 12.39 -4.48 2.02
CA GLY A 76 11.52 -4.80 3.14
C GLY A 76 12.04 -5.97 3.95
N GLY A 77 11.30 -6.33 4.99
CA GLY A 77 11.64 -7.46 5.83
C GLY A 77 10.61 -7.70 6.91
N PHE A 78 10.65 -8.90 7.50
CA PHE A 78 9.83 -9.24 8.65
C PHE A 78 10.68 -9.21 9.91
N PHE A 79 10.16 -8.63 10.99
CA PHE A 79 10.88 -8.57 12.25
C PHE A 79 9.96 -8.80 13.45
N ARG A 80 10.60 -9.06 14.59
CA ARG A 80 9.93 -9.20 15.88
C ARG A 80 10.01 -7.87 16.61
N THR A 81 8.90 -7.39 17.15
CA THR A 81 8.88 -6.18 17.98
C THR A 81 9.43 -6.42 19.37
N ASP A 82 9.44 -7.68 19.81
CA ASP A 82 9.95 -8.10 21.12
C ASP A 82 10.70 -9.45 21.03
N PRO A 83 11.78 -9.68 21.79
CA PRO A 83 12.50 -10.95 21.82
C PRO A 83 11.66 -12.18 22.21
N SER A 84 10.56 -12.01 22.95
CA SER A 84 9.66 -13.10 23.39
C SER A 84 8.81 -13.67 22.26
N MET A 85 8.67 -12.95 21.14
CA MET A 85 7.87 -13.40 20.01
C MET A 85 8.52 -14.62 19.35
N THR A 86 7.74 -15.66 19.09
CA THR A 86 8.22 -16.89 18.44
C THR A 86 8.30 -16.79 16.92
N ARG A 87 7.67 -15.77 16.33
CA ARG A 87 7.66 -15.47 14.89
C ARG A 87 7.66 -13.96 14.66
N PRO A 88 8.12 -13.48 13.49
CA PRO A 88 7.94 -12.08 13.10
C PRO A 88 6.47 -11.67 13.17
N ASN A 89 6.22 -10.49 13.73
CA ASN A 89 4.88 -9.93 13.93
C ASN A 89 4.70 -8.55 13.29
N MET A 90 5.74 -8.05 12.62
CA MET A 90 5.72 -6.82 11.85
C MET A 90 6.36 -7.04 10.49
N GLN A 91 5.88 -6.30 9.49
CA GLN A 91 6.44 -6.27 8.16
C GLN A 91 6.84 -4.86 7.81
N LEU A 92 8.09 -4.66 7.39
CA LEU A 92 8.60 -3.39 6.93
C LEU A 92 8.62 -3.36 5.41
N TYR A 93 8.22 -2.22 4.85
CA TYR A 93 8.34 -1.87 3.44
C TYR A 93 9.16 -0.60 3.28
N PHE A 94 10.07 -0.59 2.33
CA PHE A 94 10.82 0.59 1.93
C PHE A 94 10.49 0.95 0.48
N GLN A 95 10.17 2.22 0.26
CA GLN A 95 9.82 2.77 -1.03
C GLN A 95 10.77 3.91 -1.33
N ALA A 96 11.55 3.84 -2.41
CA ALA A 96 12.41 4.92 -2.88
C ALA A 96 11.59 6.04 -3.58
N PHE A 97 10.40 6.31 -3.06
CA PHE A 97 9.39 7.18 -3.61
C PHE A 97 8.54 7.75 -2.48
N SER A 98 8.08 8.99 -2.64
CA SER A 98 7.08 9.60 -1.77
C SER A 98 6.13 10.48 -2.56
N THR A 99 4.91 10.64 -2.06
CA THR A 99 3.89 11.49 -2.66
C THR A 99 3.44 12.57 -1.71
N VAL A 100 2.97 13.68 -2.28
CA VAL A 100 2.29 14.74 -1.54
C VAL A 100 1.12 14.12 -0.75
N ILE A 101 1.13 14.32 0.56
CA ILE A 101 0.04 13.87 1.44
C ILE A 101 -1.19 14.73 1.10
N PRO A 102 -2.30 14.12 0.64
CA PRO A 102 -3.51 14.87 0.31
C PRO A 102 -4.11 15.49 1.57
N LYS A 103 -4.72 16.67 1.44
CA LYS A 103 -5.48 17.25 2.55
C LYS A 103 -6.77 16.44 2.76
N SER A 104 -7.31 16.53 3.98
CA SER A 104 -8.61 15.93 4.29
C SER A 104 -9.67 16.40 3.30
N GLY A 105 -10.34 15.46 2.62
CA GLY A 105 -11.37 15.73 1.61
C GLY A 105 -10.86 15.89 0.17
N GLU A 106 -9.55 15.89 -0.07
CA GLU A 106 -8.98 15.91 -1.42
C GLU A 106 -8.76 14.49 -1.95
N ARG A 107 -8.94 14.30 -3.26
CA ARG A 107 -8.61 13.04 -3.91
C ARG A 107 -7.10 12.80 -3.77
N PRO A 108 -6.64 11.61 -3.36
CA PRO A 108 -5.22 11.29 -3.34
C PRO A 108 -4.62 11.50 -4.73
N ILE A 109 -3.72 12.48 -4.85
CA ILE A 109 -2.96 12.70 -6.07
C ILE A 109 -1.59 12.05 -5.86
N LEU A 110 -1.26 11.07 -6.69
CA LEU A 110 0.06 10.40 -6.69
C LEU A 110 1.16 11.31 -7.28
N THR A 111 1.15 12.59 -6.91
CA THR A 111 2.17 13.55 -7.32
C THR A 111 3.41 13.32 -6.47
N PRO A 112 4.58 13.04 -7.07
CA PRO A 112 5.82 12.87 -6.33
C PRO A 112 6.18 14.16 -5.58
N ASP A 113 6.71 14.07 -4.36
CA ASP A 113 7.19 15.25 -3.61
C ASP A 113 8.26 16.07 -4.36
N PRO A 114 8.39 17.39 -4.11
CA PRO A 114 9.38 18.25 -4.77
C PRO A 114 10.83 17.96 -4.40
N TRP A 115 11.05 17.14 -3.38
CA TRP A 115 12.34 16.80 -2.84
C TRP A 115 12.62 15.30 -3.00
N PRO A 116 13.88 14.85 -2.84
CA PRO A 116 14.22 13.44 -2.86
C PRO A 116 13.59 12.75 -1.65
N GLY A 117 12.45 12.10 -1.86
CA GLY A 117 11.67 11.51 -0.79
C GLY A 117 11.59 10.00 -0.88
N PHE A 118 11.50 9.36 0.27
CA PHE A 118 11.30 7.94 0.43
C PHE A 118 10.38 7.67 1.62
N SER A 119 9.72 6.52 1.60
CA SER A 119 8.76 6.11 2.63
C SER A 119 9.16 4.78 3.25
N ILE A 120 8.91 4.65 4.55
CA ILE A 120 9.00 3.39 5.28
C ILE A 120 7.61 3.07 5.83
N GLY A 121 7.04 1.97 5.37
CA GLY A 121 5.77 1.42 5.84
C GLY A 121 5.99 0.30 6.84
N LEU A 122 5.11 0.22 7.84
CA LEU A 122 4.96 -0.91 8.77
C LEU A 122 3.54 -1.45 8.71
#